data_AF-A0A2T6KA33-F1
#
_entry.id   AF-A0A2T6KA33-F1
#
_cell.length_a   1.000
_cell.length_b   1.000
_cell.length_c   1.000
_cell.angle_alpha   90.00
_cell.angle_beta   90.00
_cell.angle_gamma   90.00
#
_symmetry.space_group_name_H-M   'P 1'
#
loop_
_entity.id
_entity.type
_entity.pdbx_description
1 polymer ?
#
loop_
_entity_poly.entity_id
_entity_poly.type
_entity_poly.pdbx_seq_one_letter_code
_entity_poly.pdbx_strand_id
1 'polypeptide(L)'
;MRSFLFPALQSLFIALIVLSFYATSWLGEQFVLRAEPFDPVDPFYGEYVLLQYPDLKPSDSLQNGEIYFTLKQGDDGYAVIDRIDSQAFFGSIRGTYYNELITAPQLEQYYVEQGTGPDLEKARNLAVTLDVSPWGTIRPVYLDVRQD
;
A
#
# COMPACT_ATOMS: atom_id res chain seq x y z
N MET A 1 4.16 -31.28 -34.09
CA MET A 1 4.42 -29.86 -33.76
C MET A 1 3.31 -29.31 -32.84
N ARG A 2 3.28 -29.66 -31.55
CA ARG A 2 2.34 -29.06 -30.55
C ARG A 2 2.82 -29.12 -29.10
N SER A 3 4.00 -29.69 -28.79
CA SER A 3 4.47 -29.79 -27.38
C SER A 3 4.81 -28.44 -26.76
N PHE A 4 5.15 -27.43 -27.57
CA PHE A 4 5.52 -26.10 -27.09
C PHE A 4 4.34 -25.13 -26.89
N LEU A 5 3.15 -25.48 -27.36
CA LEU A 5 1.97 -24.60 -27.26
C LEU A 5 1.54 -24.41 -25.80
N PHE A 6 1.55 -25.49 -25.03
CA PHE A 6 1.21 -25.46 -23.61
C PHE A 6 2.21 -24.66 -22.77
N PRO A 7 3.54 -24.92 -22.81
CA PRO A 7 4.50 -24.11 -22.08
C PRO A 7 4.52 -22.65 -22.55
N ALA A 8 4.34 -22.38 -23.86
CA ALA A 8 4.24 -21.01 -24.35
C ALA A 8 3.02 -20.27 -23.76
N LEU A 9 1.86 -20.94 -23.69
CA LEU A 9 0.66 -20.38 -23.08
C LEU A 9 0.84 -20.14 -21.57
N GLN A 10 1.49 -21.06 -20.86
CA GLN A 10 1.83 -20.89 -19.45
C GLN A 10 2.79 -19.71 -19.22
N SER A 11 3.85 -19.61 -20.03
CA SER A 11 4.77 -18.46 -19.97
C SER A 11 4.06 -17.15 -20.28
N LEU A 12 3.16 -17.13 -21.27
CA LEU A 12 2.35 -15.95 -21.58
C LEU A 12 1.43 -15.57 -20.41
N PHE A 13 0.83 -16.55 -19.74
CA PHE A 13 -0.03 -16.31 -18.58
C PHE A 13 0.76 -15.74 -17.40
N ILE A 14 1.95 -16.28 -17.11
CA ILE A 14 2.85 -15.73 -16.08
C ILE A 14 3.28 -14.31 -16.46
N ALA A 15 3.67 -14.09 -17.71
CA ALA A 15 4.04 -12.76 -18.20
C ALA A 15 2.87 -11.77 -18.03
N LEU A 16 1.63 -12.19 -18.30
CA LEU A 16 0.44 -11.37 -18.11
C LEU A 16 0.23 -11.01 -16.63
N ILE A 17 0.40 -11.96 -15.71
CA ILE A 17 0.32 -11.69 -14.27
C ILE A 17 1.40 -10.68 -13.86
N VAL A 18 2.65 -10.90 -14.26
CA VAL A 18 3.76 -9.99 -13.93
C VAL A 18 3.49 -8.60 -14.51
N LEU A 19 3.08 -8.50 -15.77
CA LEU A 19 2.72 -7.24 -16.40
C LEU A 19 1.56 -6.55 -15.69
N SER A 20 0.56 -7.29 -15.23
CA SER A 20 -0.57 -6.71 -14.47
C SER A 20 -0.12 -6.06 -13.15
N PHE A 21 0.89 -6.64 -12.49
CA PHE A 21 1.48 -6.06 -11.27
C PHE A 21 2.26 -4.77 -11.55
N TYR A 22 3.02 -4.71 -12.64
CA TYR A 22 3.75 -3.51 -13.05
C TYR A 22 2.85 -2.45 -13.70
N ALA A 23 1.69 -2.83 -14.24
CA ALA A 23 0.74 -1.89 -14.82
C ALA A 23 0.25 -0.84 -13.79
N THR A 24 0.22 -1.20 -12.50
CA THR A 24 -0.05 -0.25 -11.40
C THR A 24 0.91 0.94 -11.42
N SER A 25 2.21 0.71 -11.65
CA SER A 25 3.21 1.79 -11.70
C SER A 25 3.22 2.56 -13.02
N TRP A 26 2.69 1.98 -14.11
CA TRP A 26 2.68 2.63 -15.42
C TRP A 26 1.43 3.48 -15.67
N LEU A 27 0.29 3.05 -15.12
CA LEU A 27 -1.01 3.68 -15.34
C LEU A 27 -1.58 4.33 -14.08
N GLY A 28 -0.96 4.10 -12.93
CA GLY A 28 -1.38 4.64 -11.65
C GLY A 28 -0.87 6.04 -11.38
N GLU A 29 -1.45 6.63 -10.35
CA GLU A 29 -1.02 7.91 -9.78
C GLU A 29 -0.11 7.65 -8.58
N GLN A 30 0.94 8.45 -8.45
CA GLN A 30 1.89 8.34 -7.34
C GLN A 30 1.48 9.26 -6.19
N PHE A 31 1.50 8.70 -4.98
CA PHE A 31 1.17 9.38 -3.74
C PHE A 31 2.26 9.17 -2.70
N VAL A 32 2.38 10.12 -1.77
CA VAL A 32 3.28 10.03 -0.61
C VAL A 32 2.45 10.07 0.65
N LEU A 33 2.46 8.99 1.44
CA LEU A 33 1.78 8.94 2.74
C LEU A 33 2.76 9.20 3.87
N ARG A 34 2.33 9.94 4.88
CA ARG A 34 3.00 9.95 6.19
C ARG A 34 2.78 8.59 6.85
N ALA A 35 3.88 7.97 7.25
CA ALA A 35 3.85 6.69 7.92
C ALA A 35 4.63 6.76 9.23
N GLU A 36 4.28 5.88 10.16
CA GLU A 36 5.01 5.67 11.40
C GLU A 36 5.23 4.17 11.56
N PRO A 37 6.37 3.74 12.11
CA PRO A 37 6.58 2.33 12.42
C PRO A 37 5.65 1.89 13.56
N PHE A 38 5.05 0.71 13.41
CA PHE A 38 4.19 0.08 14.41
C PHE A 38 4.77 -1.30 14.80
N ASP A 39 5.13 -1.52 16.06
CA ASP A 39 5.87 -2.73 16.50
C ASP A 39 4.93 -3.89 16.89
N PRO A 40 4.85 -4.94 16.05
CA PRO A 40 5.05 -6.29 16.60
C PRO A 40 6.19 -7.11 15.95
N VAL A 41 7.16 -7.48 16.79
CA VAL A 41 8.28 -8.42 16.57
C VAL A 41 7.88 -9.73 15.87
N ASP A 42 8.54 -10.07 14.75
CA ASP A 42 8.56 -11.44 14.19
C ASP A 42 9.97 -11.87 13.74
N PRO A 43 10.62 -12.85 14.40
CA PRO A 43 11.95 -13.31 14.05
C PRO A 43 12.01 -14.25 12.83
N PHE A 44 10.89 -14.60 12.20
CA PHE A 44 10.83 -15.65 11.16
C PHE A 44 10.56 -15.15 9.73
N TYR A 45 10.16 -13.89 9.52
CA TYR A 45 9.69 -13.37 8.22
C TYR A 45 10.62 -12.32 7.58
N GLY A 46 11.94 -12.55 7.59
CA GLY A 46 12.87 -11.58 7.00
C GLY A 46 12.79 -10.20 7.66
N GLU A 47 13.42 -9.19 7.07
CA GLU A 47 13.41 -7.84 7.62
C GLU A 47 12.31 -7.00 6.95
N TYR A 48 11.37 -6.53 7.76
CA TYR A 48 10.27 -5.68 7.32
C TYR A 48 9.95 -4.67 8.43
N VAL A 49 9.32 -3.57 8.03
CA VAL A 49 8.80 -2.56 8.96
C VAL A 49 7.28 -2.56 8.81
N LEU A 50 6.58 -2.65 9.92
CA LEU A 50 5.13 -2.48 9.98
C LEU A 50 4.80 -1.00 10.06
N LEU A 51 3.82 -0.56 9.28
CA LEU A 51 3.52 0.84 9.09
C LEU A 51 2.07 1.16 9.44
N GLN A 52 1.90 2.26 10.15
CA GLN A 52 0.61 2.91 10.38
C GLN A 52 0.58 4.28 9.71
N TYR A 53 -0.61 4.75 9.37
CA TYR A 53 -0.81 5.95 8.55
C TYR A 53 -1.71 6.96 9.28
N PRO A 54 -1.15 7.85 10.12
CA PRO A 54 -1.93 8.73 11.00
C PRO A 54 -2.81 9.75 10.27
N ASP A 55 -2.48 10.05 9.01
CA ASP A 55 -3.23 11.00 8.17
C ASP A 55 -4.46 10.37 7.48
N LEU A 56 -4.56 9.03 7.47
CA LEU A 56 -5.72 8.32 6.95
C LEU A 56 -6.85 8.35 7.98
N LYS A 57 -7.49 9.52 8.10
CA LYS A 57 -8.58 9.74 9.04
C LYS A 57 -9.94 9.47 8.40
N PRO A 58 -10.82 8.70 9.07
CA PRO A 58 -12.19 8.49 8.63
C PRO A 58 -13.01 9.79 8.71
N SER A 59 -14.07 9.89 7.91
CA SER A 59 -15.15 10.85 8.18
C SER A 59 -15.96 10.41 9.41
N ASP A 60 -16.46 11.37 10.21
CA ASP A 60 -17.12 11.19 11.52
C ASP A 60 -18.31 10.20 11.59
N SER A 61 -18.74 9.60 10.47
CA SER A 61 -19.91 8.71 10.36
C SER A 61 -19.60 7.26 9.97
N LEU A 62 -18.34 6.81 10.02
CA LEU A 62 -17.97 5.43 9.65
C LEU A 62 -18.14 4.44 10.80
N GLN A 63 -18.74 3.29 10.49
CA GLN A 63 -18.81 2.15 11.40
C GLN A 63 -17.55 1.29 11.25
N ASN A 64 -17.12 0.66 12.35
CA ASN A 64 -16.03 -0.31 12.32
C ASN A 64 -16.35 -1.45 11.34
N GLY A 65 -15.37 -1.86 10.53
CA GLY A 65 -15.52 -2.94 9.56
C GLY A 65 -14.73 -2.72 8.28
N GLU A 66 -15.12 -3.43 7.22
CA GLU A 66 -14.53 -3.25 5.90
C GLU A 66 -14.91 -1.89 5.31
N ILE A 67 -13.91 -1.23 4.72
CA ILE A 67 -14.08 0.06 4.07
C ILE A 67 -13.37 0.07 2.71
N TYR A 68 -13.79 1.00 1.89
CA TYR A 68 -13.30 1.20 0.54
C TYR A 68 -13.01 2.69 0.37
N PHE A 69 -11.78 3.05 -0.03
CA PHE A 69 -11.37 4.45 -0.08
C PHE A 69 -10.48 4.78 -1.28
N THR A 70 -10.39 6.07 -1.62
CA THR A 70 -9.43 6.62 -2.59
C THR A 70 -8.58 7.69 -1.95
N LEU A 71 -7.44 7.98 -2.57
CA LEU A 71 -6.51 9.00 -2.12
C LEU A 71 -6.56 10.22 -3.04
N LYS A 72 -6.21 11.38 -2.48
CA LYS A 72 -5.84 12.58 -3.22
C LYS A 72 -4.62 13.22 -2.58
N GLN A 73 -3.95 14.08 -3.33
CA GLN A 73 -2.90 14.92 -2.76
C GLN A 73 -3.52 16.00 -1.87
N GLY A 74 -3.07 16.05 -0.61
CA GLY A 74 -3.41 17.11 0.34
C GLY A 74 -2.61 18.39 0.09
N ASP A 75 -2.97 19.45 0.81
CA ASP A 75 -2.38 20.80 0.63
C ASP A 75 -0.88 20.86 0.94
N ASP A 76 -0.39 19.94 1.77
CA ASP A 76 1.01 19.82 2.20
C ASP A 76 1.82 18.84 1.34
N GLY A 77 1.24 18.33 0.26
CA GLY A 77 1.86 17.39 -0.67
C GLY A 77 1.74 15.91 -0.27
N TYR A 78 1.25 15.61 0.94
CA TYR A 78 1.00 14.23 1.40
C TYR A 78 -0.41 13.79 1.04
N ALA A 79 -0.58 12.49 0.80
CA ALA A 79 -1.86 11.94 0.42
C ALA A 79 -2.80 11.81 1.62
N VAL A 80 -4.06 12.17 1.37
CA VAL A 80 -5.17 12.06 2.32
C VAL A 80 -6.33 11.32 1.65
N ILE A 81 -7.27 10.86 2.46
CA ILE A 81 -8.49 10.23 1.94
C ILE A 81 -9.29 11.26 1.13
N ASP A 82 -9.64 10.89 -0.10
CA ASP A 82 -10.54 11.69 -0.94
C ASP A 82 -12.00 11.27 -0.73
N ARG A 83 -12.25 9.97 -0.89
CA ARG A 83 -13.55 9.35 -0.70
C ARG A 83 -13.40 8.09 0.13
N ILE A 84 -14.38 7.82 0.98
CA ILE A 84 -14.47 6.60 1.78
C ILE A 84 -15.93 6.14 1.85
N ASP A 85 -16.14 4.83 1.79
CA ASP A 85 -17.45 4.20 1.78
C ASP A 85 -17.37 2.80 2.42
N SER A 86 -18.49 2.28 2.91
CA SER A 86 -18.59 0.89 3.39
C SER A 86 -18.84 -0.10 2.24
N GLN A 87 -19.20 0.41 1.05
CA GLN A 87 -19.40 -0.40 -0.15
C GLN A 87 -18.27 -0.19 -1.16
N ALA A 88 -17.89 -1.27 -1.84
CA ALA A 88 -16.89 -1.20 -2.90
C ALA A 88 -17.35 -0.29 -4.06
N PHE A 89 -16.44 0.53 -4.56
CA PHE A 89 -16.66 1.35 -5.74
C PHE A 89 -15.46 1.26 -6.68
N PHE A 90 -15.65 1.65 -7.94
CA PHE A 90 -14.57 1.55 -8.93
C PHE A 90 -13.35 2.38 -8.50
N GLY A 91 -12.18 1.76 -8.53
CA GLY A 91 -10.92 2.40 -8.14
C GLY A 91 -10.67 2.46 -6.62
N SER A 92 -11.56 1.91 -5.80
CA SER A 92 -11.39 1.95 -4.35
C SER A 92 -10.33 0.95 -3.86
N ILE A 93 -9.48 1.42 -2.98
CA ILE A 93 -8.59 0.62 -2.15
C ILE A 93 -9.42 -0.06 -1.07
N ARG A 94 -9.20 -1.36 -0.87
CA ARG A 94 -9.81 -2.11 0.24
C ARG A 94 -8.99 -1.91 1.51
N GLY A 95 -9.67 -1.58 2.60
CA GLY A 95 -9.09 -1.50 3.92
C GLY A 95 -10.06 -1.95 5.02
N THR A 96 -9.60 -1.83 6.26
CA THR A 96 -10.39 -2.06 7.46
C THR A 96 -10.33 -0.82 8.33
N TYR A 97 -11.49 -0.40 8.82
CA TYR A 97 -11.61 0.65 9.81
C TYR A 97 -11.89 0.03 11.18
N TYR A 98 -11.00 0.26 12.14
CA TYR A 98 -11.16 -0.24 13.50
C TYR A 98 -10.47 0.69 14.48
N ASN A 99 -11.19 1.11 15.54
CA ASN A 99 -10.64 1.89 16.64
C ASN A 99 -9.89 3.15 16.16
N GLU A 100 -10.55 3.95 15.32
CA GLU A 100 -10.03 5.21 14.75
C GLU A 100 -8.84 5.05 13.78
N LEU A 101 -8.45 3.81 13.45
CA LEU A 101 -7.36 3.49 12.54
C LEU A 101 -7.89 2.86 11.25
N ILE A 102 -7.34 3.31 10.13
CA ILE A 102 -7.53 2.69 8.82
C ILE A 102 -6.28 1.88 8.50
N THR A 103 -6.47 0.59 8.26
CA THR A 103 -5.41 -0.29 7.76
C THR A 103 -5.76 -0.80 6.37
N ALA A 104 -4.75 -1.05 5.56
CA ALA A 104 -4.90 -1.69 4.26
C ALA A 104 -3.82 -2.78 4.18
N PRO A 105 -4.19 -4.05 3.92
CA PRO A 105 -3.22 -5.15 3.94
C PRO A 105 -1.99 -4.94 3.05
N GLN A 106 -2.13 -4.22 1.93
CA GLN A 106 -1.04 -3.90 1.01
C GLN A 106 -0.08 -2.80 1.52
N LEU A 107 -0.46 -2.09 2.59
CA LEU A 107 0.28 -0.97 3.17
C LEU A 107 0.86 -1.27 4.55
N GLU A 108 0.39 -2.32 5.22
CA GLU A 108 0.79 -2.64 6.59
C GLU A 108 2.26 -3.09 6.67
N GLN A 109 2.72 -3.93 5.75
CA GLN A 109 4.09 -4.48 5.76
C GLN A 109 4.93 -3.92 4.62
N TYR A 110 6.08 -3.32 4.95
CA TYR A 110 7.08 -2.90 3.97
C TYR A 110 8.37 -3.70 4.16
N TYR A 111 8.74 -4.50 3.16
CA TYR A 111 10.00 -5.26 3.18
C TYR A 111 11.18 -4.34 2.93
N VAL A 112 12.20 -4.45 3.77
CA VAL A 112 13.38 -3.58 3.73
C VAL A 112 14.64 -4.39 3.45
N GLU A 113 15.72 -3.69 3.10
CA GLU A 113 17.02 -4.32 2.97
C GLU A 113 17.54 -4.79 4.33
N GLN A 114 18.27 -5.91 4.33
CA GLN A 114 18.80 -6.48 5.55
C GLN A 114 19.73 -5.49 6.28
N GLY A 115 19.46 -5.24 7.55
CA GLY A 115 20.18 -4.33 8.45
C GLY A 115 19.61 -2.91 8.52
N THR A 116 18.56 -2.57 7.75
CA THR A 116 18.00 -1.21 7.70
C THR A 116 16.74 -1.00 8.55
N GLY A 117 16.04 -2.07 8.89
CA GLY A 117 14.81 -2.06 9.71
C GLY A 117 14.98 -1.36 11.05
N PRO A 118 16.00 -1.68 11.87
CA PRO A 118 16.17 -1.07 13.19
C PRO A 118 16.34 0.45 13.16
N ASP A 119 16.84 1.03 12.07
CA ASP A 119 17.01 2.48 11.97
C ASP A 119 15.71 3.16 11.50
N LEU A 120 14.96 2.50 10.62
CA LEU A 120 13.62 2.94 10.21
C LEU A 120 12.61 2.87 11.37
N GLU A 121 12.68 1.85 12.21
CA GLU A 121 11.87 1.72 13.43
C GLU A 121 12.15 2.85 14.44
N LYS A 122 13.41 3.30 14.54
CA LYS A 122 13.79 4.42 15.43
C LYS A 122 13.38 5.78 14.90
N ALA A 123 13.31 5.95 13.58
CA ALA A 123 13.13 7.24 12.93
C ALA A 123 11.78 7.90 13.26
N ARG A 124 10.76 7.11 13.66
CA ARG A 124 9.38 7.50 14.01
C ARG A 124 8.59 8.20 12.88
N ASN A 125 9.21 9.13 12.17
CA ASN A 125 8.64 9.87 11.07
C ASN A 125 9.11 9.26 9.74
N LEU A 126 8.22 8.52 9.09
CA LEU A 126 8.48 7.89 7.80
C LEU A 126 7.59 8.49 6.71
N ALA A 127 8.00 8.31 5.46
CA ALA A 127 7.22 8.64 4.29
C ALA A 127 7.23 7.45 3.32
N VAL A 128 6.05 7.00 2.91
CA VAL A 128 5.87 5.91 1.94
C VAL A 128 5.43 6.50 0.62
N THR A 129 6.22 6.30 -0.42
CA THR A 129 5.81 6.55 -1.80
C THR A 129 5.14 5.31 -2.35
N LEU A 130 3.95 5.47 -2.93
CA LEU A 130 3.16 4.37 -3.47
C LEU A 130 2.47 4.77 -4.77
N ASP A 131 2.30 3.80 -5.66
CA ASP A 131 1.52 3.96 -6.88
C ASP A 131 0.12 3.36 -6.67
N VAL A 132 -0.92 4.10 -7.04
CA VAL A 132 -2.32 3.67 -6.98
C VAL A 132 -2.87 3.57 -8.39
N SER A 133 -3.23 2.35 -8.79
CA SER A 133 -3.88 2.12 -10.08
C SER A 133 -5.32 2.66 -10.11
N PRO A 134 -5.87 2.94 -11.31
CA PRO A 134 -7.28 3.33 -11.47
C PRO A 134 -8.30 2.28 -10.98
N TRP A 135 -7.88 1.04 -10.72
CA TRP A 135 -8.71 -0.04 -10.22
C TRP A 135 -8.46 -0.37 -8.73
N GLY A 136 -7.77 0.51 -7.99
CA GLY A 136 -7.65 0.44 -6.53
C GLY A 136 -6.55 -0.49 -6.00
N THR A 137 -5.70 -1.04 -6.89
CA THR A 137 -4.46 -1.73 -6.47
C THR A 137 -3.41 -0.70 -6.07
N ILE A 138 -2.78 -0.94 -4.92
CA ILE A 138 -1.66 -0.15 -4.42
C ILE A 138 -0.37 -0.94 -4.57
N ARG A 139 0.71 -0.22 -4.87
CA ARG A 139 2.07 -0.74 -4.79
C ARG A 139 2.96 0.26 -4.03
N PRO A 140 3.44 -0.08 -2.82
CA PRO A 140 4.54 0.66 -2.19
C PRO A 140 5.80 0.57 -3.06
N VAL A 141 6.45 1.71 -3.28
CA VAL A 141 7.62 1.85 -4.15
C VAL A 141 8.87 2.16 -3.34
N TYR A 142 8.74 3.07 -2.37
CA TYR A 142 9.87 3.57 -1.61
C TYR A 142 9.43 3.96 -0.19
N LEU A 143 10.29 3.69 0.79
CA LEU A 143 10.14 4.08 2.18
C LEU A 143 11.36 4.91 2.57
N ASP A 144 11.13 6.10 3.13
CA ASP A 144 12.19 7.02 3.56
C ASP A 144 11.90 7.61 4.93
N VAL A 145 12.95 8.11 5.58
CA VAL A 145 12.85 8.91 6.79
C VAL A 145 12.44 10.33 6.41
N ARG A 146 11.32 10.79 6.97
CA ARG A 146 10.85 12.17 6.76
C ARG A 146 11.68 13.13 7.61
N GLN A 147 12.33 14.09 6.98
CA GLN A 147 12.95 15.24 7.66
C GLN A 147 11.86 16.32 7.82
N ASP A 148 11.48 16.61 9.05
CA ASP A 148 10.53 17.69 9.38
C ASP A 148 11.13 19.09 9.15
#